data_AF-A0A7R9MQH1-F1
#
_entry.id   AF-A0A7R9MQH1-F1
#
_cell.length_a   1.000
_cell.length_b   1.000
_cell.length_c   1.000
_cell.angle_alpha   90.00
_cell.angle_beta   90.00
_cell.angle_gamma   90.00
#
_symmetry.space_group_name_H-M   'P 1'
#
loop_
_entity.id
_entity.type
_entity.pdbx_description
1 polymer ?
#
loop_
_entity_poly.entity_id
_entity_poly.type
_entity_poly.pdbx_seq_one_letter_code
_entity_poly.pdbx_strand_id
1 'polypeptide(L)'
;SDRFNREDFNGFNLMVMGIPNVGKSTIINKLRNTNLRVSGKATTTGAIAGVTRSVLERIKINANPPVYLYDTPGVLEPRIDKGLETIMRCAVCATLSDQLIGYRTIADYILYWLNRHNNHRYVKLLGLDTPSDDITEVLIKGSVYLENIVEHKSLEKGQMVKRPDVEHTAQQFVTAFRKGQLGRVMLDDDLLK
;
A
#
# COMPACT_ATOMS: atom_id res chain seq x y z
N SER A 1 -35.42 41.35 -5.46
CA SER A 1 -35.14 40.06 -4.78
C SER A 1 -33.82 39.52 -5.29
N ASP A 2 -32.71 39.98 -4.73
CA ASP A 2 -31.35 39.65 -5.16
C ASP A 2 -30.94 38.25 -4.72
N ARG A 3 -31.54 37.22 -5.34
CA ARG A 3 -31.29 35.81 -4.99
C ARG A 3 -30.34 35.07 -5.92
N PHE A 4 -29.74 35.73 -6.91
CA PHE A 4 -28.77 35.09 -7.82
C PHE A 4 -27.65 36.05 -8.24
N ASN A 5 -27.09 36.82 -7.31
CA ASN A 5 -25.77 37.39 -7.58
C ASN A 5 -24.73 36.29 -7.30
N ARG A 6 -24.42 35.46 -8.29
CA ARG A 6 -23.12 34.78 -8.32
C ARG A 6 -22.12 35.90 -8.53
N GLU A 7 -21.61 36.50 -7.46
CA GLU A 7 -20.32 37.17 -7.54
C GLU A 7 -19.38 36.22 -8.27
N ASP A 8 -18.70 36.71 -9.31
CA ASP A 8 -17.73 35.96 -10.08
C ASP A 8 -16.73 35.35 -9.09
N PHE A 9 -16.93 34.09 -8.74
CA PHE A 9 -16.04 33.37 -7.86
C PHE A 9 -14.75 33.18 -8.64
N ASN A 10 -13.82 34.11 -8.46
CA ASN A 10 -12.57 34.20 -9.21
C ASN A 10 -11.53 33.20 -8.66
N GLY A 11 -11.98 31.96 -8.42
CA GLY A 11 -11.23 30.90 -7.78
C GLY A 11 -11.44 29.55 -8.46
N PHE A 12 -10.41 28.71 -8.38
CA PHE A 12 -10.39 27.40 -9.03
C PHE A 12 -10.83 26.31 -8.07
N ASN A 13 -11.64 25.37 -8.57
CA ASN A 13 -12.04 24.16 -7.87
C ASN A 13 -11.48 22.97 -8.64
N LEU A 14 -10.65 22.14 -8.01
CA LEU A 14 -10.09 20.95 -8.62
C LEU A 14 -10.45 19.71 -7.78
N MET A 15 -10.57 18.57 -8.44
CA MET A 15 -10.85 17.29 -7.79
C MET A 15 -9.68 16.34 -8.05
N VAL A 16 -9.19 15.69 -7.00
CA VAL A 16 -8.14 14.67 -7.13
C VAL A 16 -8.81 13.29 -7.14
N MET A 17 -8.56 12.52 -8.19
CA MET A 17 -9.16 11.19 -8.43
C MET A 17 -8.07 10.13 -8.61
N GLY A 18 -8.39 8.88 -8.26
CA GLY A 18 -7.49 7.74 -8.44
C GLY A 18 -7.76 6.61 -7.44
N ILE A 19 -7.15 5.45 -7.68
CA ILE A 19 -7.34 4.23 -6.85
C ILE A 19 -6.88 4.44 -5.38
N PRO A 20 -7.27 3.57 -4.44
CA PRO A 20 -6.84 3.68 -3.04
C PRO A 20 -5.31 3.73 -2.89
N ASN A 21 -4.83 4.39 -1.83
CA ASN A 21 -3.43 4.41 -1.40
C ASN A 21 -2.37 5.00 -2.38
N VAL A 22 -2.77 5.61 -3.50
CA VAL A 22 -1.85 6.32 -4.42
C VAL A 22 -1.33 7.67 -3.92
N GLY A 23 -1.73 8.11 -2.71
CA GLY A 23 -1.24 9.36 -2.13
C GLY A 23 -2.05 10.62 -2.42
N LYS A 24 -3.32 10.49 -2.87
CA LYS A 24 -4.24 11.62 -3.12
C LYS A 24 -4.29 12.62 -1.95
N SER A 25 -4.65 12.14 -0.76
CA SER A 25 -4.76 12.93 0.47
C SER A 25 -3.41 13.50 0.91
N THR A 26 -2.30 12.81 0.62
CA THR A 26 -0.94 13.29 0.89
C THR A 26 -0.60 14.50 0.04
N ILE A 27 -0.88 14.45 -1.27
CA ILE A 27 -0.67 15.57 -2.19
C ILE A 27 -1.51 16.79 -1.76
N ILE A 28 -2.78 16.57 -1.43
CA ILE A 28 -3.68 17.65 -0.98
C ILE A 28 -3.13 18.34 0.28
N ASN A 29 -2.76 17.56 1.30
CA ASN A 29 -2.17 18.10 2.52
C ASN A 29 -0.85 18.83 2.25
N LYS A 30 0.00 18.31 1.36
CA LYS A 30 1.28 18.93 1.01
C LYS A 30 1.07 20.27 0.30
N LEU A 31 0.16 20.34 -0.67
CA LEU A 31 -0.17 21.58 -1.39
C LEU A 31 -0.74 22.63 -0.43
N ARG A 32 -1.71 22.25 0.42
CA ARG A 32 -2.27 23.12 1.46
C ARG A 32 -1.18 23.73 2.33
N ASN A 33 -0.33 22.88 2.92
CA ASN A 33 0.66 23.33 3.90
C ASN A 33 1.76 24.18 3.26
N THR A 34 2.12 23.90 2.01
CA THR A 34 3.16 24.65 1.28
C THR A 34 2.65 26.03 0.86
N ASN A 35 1.47 26.11 0.27
CA ASN A 35 0.95 27.35 -0.31
C ASN A 35 0.31 28.27 0.74
N LEU A 36 -0.35 27.69 1.75
CA LEU A 36 -0.99 28.49 2.82
C LEU A 36 -0.08 28.67 4.04
N ARG A 37 1.12 28.07 4.06
CA ARG A 37 2.06 28.09 5.21
C ARG A 37 1.43 27.66 6.54
N VAL A 38 0.49 26.73 6.46
CA VAL A 38 -0.22 26.16 7.62
C VAL A 38 0.37 24.81 8.00
N SER A 39 0.25 24.45 9.27
CA SER A 39 0.58 23.11 9.76
C SER A 39 -0.68 22.23 9.85
N GLY A 40 -0.48 20.92 10.09
CA GLY A 40 -1.55 19.95 10.27
C GLY A 40 -2.03 19.26 8.99
N LYS A 41 -3.02 18.37 9.15
CA LYS A 41 -3.65 17.61 8.05
C LYS A 41 -5.11 18.03 7.95
N ALA A 42 -5.54 18.42 6.75
CA ALA A 42 -6.94 18.68 6.45
C ALA A 42 -7.69 17.40 6.05
N THR A 43 -6.97 16.40 5.54
CA THR A 43 -7.51 15.07 5.20
C THR A 43 -6.68 13.95 5.85
N THR A 44 -7.36 12.88 6.27
CA THR A 44 -6.74 11.72 6.90
C THR A 44 -5.90 10.94 5.89
N THR A 45 -4.69 10.56 6.29
CA THR A 45 -3.77 9.74 5.48
C THR A 45 -3.46 8.45 6.22
N GLY A 46 -3.49 7.31 5.54
CA GLY A 46 -3.08 6.02 6.11
C GLY A 46 -2.84 4.99 5.00
N ALA A 47 -2.11 3.92 5.33
CA ALA A 47 -1.83 2.83 4.39
C ALA A 47 -3.00 1.83 4.24
N ILE A 48 -4.08 2.02 5.01
CA ILE A 48 -5.28 1.19 4.93
C ILE A 48 -6.14 1.70 3.76
N ALA A 49 -6.48 0.83 2.82
CA ALA A 49 -7.37 1.18 1.71
C ALA A 49 -8.74 1.62 2.25
N GLY A 50 -9.32 2.67 1.67
CA GLY A 50 -10.65 3.17 2.07
C GLY A 50 -10.69 4.09 3.30
N VAL A 51 -9.54 4.68 3.69
CA VAL A 51 -9.49 5.69 4.77
C VAL A 51 -10.38 6.90 4.49
N THR A 52 -10.41 7.38 3.24
CA THR A 52 -11.34 8.42 2.80
C THR A 52 -12.68 7.77 2.44
N ARG A 53 -13.71 7.95 3.29
CA ARG A 53 -15.01 7.26 3.19
C ARG A 53 -16.11 8.05 2.50
N SER A 54 -15.92 9.35 2.32
CA SER A 54 -16.82 10.26 1.59
C SER A 54 -15.99 11.32 0.89
N VAL A 55 -16.57 11.95 -0.14
CA VAL A 55 -15.95 13.16 -0.71
C VAL A 55 -15.89 14.19 0.41
N LEU A 56 -14.67 14.57 0.80
CA LEU A 56 -14.46 15.51 1.89
C LEU A 56 -14.79 16.93 1.43
N GLU A 57 -15.09 17.79 2.39
CA GLU A 57 -15.35 19.21 2.14
C GLU A 57 -14.20 19.87 1.37
N ARG A 58 -14.51 20.95 0.65
CA ARG A 58 -13.55 21.73 -0.13
C ARG A 58 -12.35 22.16 0.74
N ILE A 59 -11.15 21.65 0.44
CA ILE A 59 -9.92 22.01 1.15
C ILE A 59 -9.28 23.18 0.41
N LYS A 60 -9.21 24.36 1.04
CA LYS A 60 -8.48 25.50 0.46
C LYS A 60 -6.99 25.18 0.42
N ILE A 61 -6.38 25.34 -0.76
CA ILE A 61 -4.94 25.12 -0.98
C ILE A 61 -4.20 26.35 -1.49
N ASN A 62 -4.89 27.40 -1.92
CA ASN A 62 -4.24 28.68 -2.23
C ASN A 62 -5.15 29.85 -1.86
N ALA A 63 -4.55 30.96 -1.43
CA ALA A 63 -5.29 32.15 -1.02
C ALA A 63 -5.54 33.12 -2.17
N ASN A 64 -4.56 33.32 -3.05
CA ASN A 64 -4.63 34.25 -4.17
C ASN A 64 -3.86 33.70 -5.41
N PRO A 65 -4.56 33.34 -6.51
CA PRO A 65 -6.01 33.23 -6.60
C PRO A 65 -6.53 32.14 -5.64
N PRO A 66 -7.78 32.22 -5.15
CA PRO A 66 -8.37 31.17 -4.34
C PRO A 66 -8.37 29.84 -5.10
N VAL A 67 -7.79 28.78 -4.53
CA VAL A 67 -7.83 27.42 -5.11
C VAL A 67 -8.27 26.44 -4.05
N TYR A 68 -9.19 25.54 -4.41
CA TYR A 68 -9.75 24.52 -3.54
C TYR A 68 -9.59 23.13 -4.17
N LEU A 69 -9.28 22.13 -3.35
CA LEU A 69 -9.20 20.72 -3.71
C LEU A 69 -10.30 19.91 -3.02
N TYR A 70 -10.92 19.01 -3.76
CA TYR A 70 -11.78 17.96 -3.22
C TYR A 70 -10.97 16.67 -3.09
N ASP A 71 -10.92 16.13 -1.88
CA ASP A 71 -10.39 14.78 -1.65
C ASP A 71 -11.51 13.77 -1.84
N THR A 72 -11.26 12.77 -2.67
CA THR A 72 -12.24 11.74 -3.00
C THR A 72 -11.79 10.38 -2.46
N PRO A 73 -12.73 9.50 -2.06
CA PRO A 73 -12.43 8.10 -1.82
C PRO A 73 -11.66 7.49 -2.99
N GLY A 74 -10.72 6.60 -2.69
CA GLY A 74 -10.07 5.84 -3.75
C GLY A 74 -11.08 4.93 -4.43
N VAL A 75 -11.35 5.15 -5.71
CA VAL A 75 -12.23 4.28 -6.48
C VAL A 75 -11.36 3.31 -7.27
N LEU A 76 -11.43 2.04 -6.91
CA LEU A 76 -10.89 0.97 -7.72
C LEU A 76 -11.95 0.59 -8.75
N GLU A 77 -11.57 0.43 -10.02
CA GLU A 77 -12.49 -0.08 -11.04
C GLU A 77 -12.97 -1.49 -10.63
N PRO A 78 -14.30 -1.75 -10.54
CA PRO A 78 -14.83 -3.05 -10.12
C PRO A 78 -14.50 -4.20 -11.08
N ARG A 79 -14.17 -3.87 -12.33
CA ARG A 79 -13.85 -4.82 -13.40
C ARG A 79 -12.36 -4.76 -13.69
N ILE A 80 -11.60 -5.60 -13.00
CA ILE A 80 -10.22 -5.85 -13.42
C ILE A 80 -10.28 -6.84 -14.59
N ASP A 81 -10.68 -6.34 -15.75
CA ASP A 81 -10.71 -7.10 -17.01
C ASP A 81 -9.28 -7.48 -17.48
N LYS A 82 -8.26 -7.04 -16.74
CA LYS A 82 -6.83 -7.19 -17.03
C LYS A 82 -6.15 -8.38 -16.32
N GLY A 83 -6.93 -9.29 -15.74
CA GLY A 83 -6.45 -10.59 -15.23
C GLY A 83 -5.74 -10.57 -13.87
N LEU A 84 -5.37 -11.77 -13.39
CA LEU A 84 -4.80 -12.02 -12.06
C LEU A 84 -3.51 -11.22 -11.79
N GLU A 85 -2.67 -11.03 -12.80
CA GLU A 85 -1.41 -10.27 -12.68
C GLU A 85 -1.65 -8.83 -12.19
N THR A 86 -2.64 -8.14 -12.76
CA THR A 86 -2.99 -6.76 -12.37
C THR A 86 -3.48 -6.70 -10.92
N ILE A 87 -4.29 -7.69 -10.51
CA ILE A 87 -4.79 -7.81 -9.13
C ILE A 87 -3.60 -7.96 -8.17
N MET A 88 -2.64 -8.83 -8.50
CA MET A 88 -1.49 -9.06 -7.65
C MET A 88 -0.57 -7.84 -7.56
N ARG A 89 -0.32 -7.12 -8.65
CA ARG A 89 0.45 -5.85 -8.62
C ARG A 89 -0.24 -4.81 -7.73
N CYS A 90 -1.56 -4.66 -7.87
CA CYS A 90 -2.37 -3.81 -6.99
C CYS A 90 -2.28 -4.22 -5.52
N ALA A 91 -2.33 -5.53 -5.23
CA ALA A 91 -2.17 -6.06 -3.88
C ALA A 91 -0.78 -5.75 -3.30
N VAL A 92 0.30 -5.94 -4.07
CA VAL A 92 1.66 -5.57 -3.64
C VAL A 92 1.76 -4.09 -3.30
N CYS A 93 1.12 -3.21 -4.08
CA CYS A 93 1.09 -1.77 -3.85
C CYS A 93 0.10 -1.31 -2.75
N ALA A 94 -0.51 -2.24 -2.01
CA ALA A 94 -1.52 -1.97 -0.99
C ALA A 94 -2.77 -1.25 -1.51
N THR A 95 -3.08 -1.29 -2.81
CA THR A 95 -4.29 -0.65 -3.34
C THR A 95 -5.54 -1.53 -3.15
N LEU A 96 -5.31 -2.82 -2.87
CA LEU A 96 -6.31 -3.80 -2.43
C LEU A 96 -6.11 -4.16 -0.95
N SER A 97 -7.15 -4.71 -0.32
CA SER A 97 -7.06 -5.15 1.08
C SER A 97 -6.14 -6.36 1.23
N ASP A 98 -5.11 -6.23 2.06
CA ASP A 98 -4.18 -7.32 2.37
C ASP A 98 -4.87 -8.53 3.00
N GLN A 99 -5.91 -8.28 3.82
CA GLN A 99 -6.69 -9.34 4.44
C GLN A 99 -7.51 -10.15 3.43
N LEU A 100 -7.92 -9.51 2.33
CA LEU A 100 -8.70 -10.17 1.28
C LEU A 100 -7.82 -11.09 0.43
N ILE A 101 -6.59 -10.69 0.15
CA ILE A 101 -5.66 -11.45 -0.72
C ILE A 101 -4.81 -12.45 0.09
N GLY A 102 -4.46 -12.08 1.33
CA GLY A 102 -3.59 -12.86 2.22
C GLY A 102 -2.11 -12.50 2.05
N TYR A 103 -1.41 -12.27 3.16
CA TYR A 103 0.01 -11.89 3.13
C TYR A 103 0.90 -12.96 2.52
N ARG A 104 0.60 -14.24 2.72
CA ARG A 104 1.31 -15.35 2.06
C ARG A 104 1.24 -15.27 0.54
N THR A 105 0.05 -15.05 -0.01
CA THR A 105 -0.17 -14.95 -1.46
C THR A 105 0.56 -13.74 -2.05
N ILE A 106 0.51 -12.60 -1.36
CA ILE A 106 1.23 -11.38 -1.77
C ILE A 106 2.75 -11.63 -1.71
N ALA A 107 3.23 -12.27 -0.64
CA ALA A 107 4.64 -12.61 -0.45
C ALA A 107 5.16 -13.57 -1.54
N ASP A 108 4.35 -14.57 -1.91
CA ASP A 108 4.65 -15.51 -2.99
C ASP A 108 4.80 -14.79 -4.33
N TYR A 109 3.85 -13.89 -4.65
CA TYR A 109 3.94 -13.09 -5.87
C TYR A 109 5.15 -12.14 -5.87
N ILE A 110 5.50 -11.55 -4.72
CA ILE A 110 6.73 -10.76 -4.59
C ILE A 110 7.96 -11.63 -4.87
N LEU A 111 8.03 -12.83 -4.30
CA LEU A 111 9.12 -13.77 -4.51
C LEU A 111 9.28 -14.12 -6.00
N TYR A 112 8.18 -14.53 -6.63
CA TYR A 112 8.10 -14.79 -8.06
C TYR A 112 8.63 -13.61 -8.88
N TRP A 113 8.12 -12.40 -8.62
CA TRP A 113 8.50 -11.21 -9.36
C TRP A 113 9.98 -10.88 -9.18
N LEU A 114 10.50 -10.98 -7.96
CA LEU A 114 11.91 -10.73 -7.64
C LEU A 114 12.85 -11.73 -8.33
N ASN A 115 12.55 -13.03 -8.28
CA ASN A 115 13.36 -14.06 -8.94
C ASN A 115 13.35 -13.87 -10.46
N ARG A 116 12.19 -13.58 -11.05
CA ARG A 116 12.06 -13.29 -12.49
C ARG A 116 12.93 -12.11 -12.95
N HIS A 117 13.22 -11.16 -12.05
CA HIS A 117 14.06 -9.99 -12.32
C HIS A 117 15.49 -10.13 -11.74
N ASN A 118 15.91 -11.35 -11.38
CA ASN A 118 17.22 -11.62 -10.77
C ASN A 118 17.51 -10.80 -9.50
N ASN A 119 16.48 -10.36 -8.79
CA ASN A 119 16.61 -9.57 -7.56
C ASN A 119 16.53 -10.47 -6.32
N HIS A 120 17.67 -11.03 -5.94
CA HIS A 120 17.77 -11.96 -4.81
C HIS A 120 18.04 -11.27 -3.46
N ARG A 121 17.75 -9.96 -3.32
CA ARG A 121 18.02 -9.23 -2.06
C ARG A 121 17.25 -9.79 -0.85
N TYR A 122 16.13 -10.48 -1.09
CA TYR A 122 15.35 -11.13 -0.04
C TYR A 122 16.12 -12.26 0.64
N VAL A 123 17.09 -12.89 -0.03
CA VAL A 123 17.94 -13.96 0.53
C VAL A 123 18.66 -13.44 1.77
N LYS A 124 19.29 -12.26 1.68
CA LYS A 124 19.93 -11.61 2.83
C LYS A 124 18.91 -11.10 3.86
N LEU A 125 17.77 -10.58 3.41
CA LEU A 125 16.74 -10.03 4.30
C LEU A 125 16.14 -11.12 5.22
N LEU A 126 15.94 -12.32 4.68
CA LEU A 126 15.28 -13.45 5.35
C LEU A 126 16.28 -14.54 5.79
N GLY A 127 17.58 -14.32 5.63
CA GLY A 127 18.63 -15.23 6.09
C GLY A 127 18.67 -16.58 5.39
N LEU A 128 18.42 -16.60 4.08
CA LEU A 128 18.60 -17.79 3.25
C LEU A 128 20.06 -17.87 2.75
N ASP A 129 20.52 -19.09 2.44
CA ASP A 129 21.82 -19.33 1.82
C ASP A 129 21.79 -19.06 0.31
N THR A 130 20.69 -19.43 -0.34
CA THR A 130 20.49 -19.32 -1.80
C THR A 130 19.09 -18.80 -2.12
N PRO A 131 18.87 -18.27 -3.34
CA PRO A 131 17.52 -18.05 -3.86
C PRO A 131 16.67 -19.33 -3.81
N SER A 132 15.37 -19.17 -3.59
CA SER A 132 14.38 -20.25 -3.63
C SER A 132 13.11 -19.77 -4.32
N ASP A 133 12.42 -20.67 -5.01
CA ASP A 133 11.11 -20.44 -5.62
C ASP A 133 9.95 -20.99 -4.74
N ASP A 134 10.27 -21.61 -3.59
CA ASP A 134 9.25 -22.09 -2.65
C ASP A 134 9.02 -21.06 -1.53
N ILE A 135 7.89 -20.35 -1.61
CA ILE A 135 7.49 -19.38 -0.59
C ILE A 135 7.37 -20.01 0.81
N THR A 136 6.98 -21.28 0.92
CA THR A 136 6.85 -21.94 2.23
C THR A 136 8.21 -22.13 2.87
N GLU A 137 9.21 -22.58 2.10
CA GLU A 137 10.59 -22.68 2.55
C GLU A 137 11.15 -21.31 2.95
N VAL A 138 10.97 -20.30 2.09
CA VAL A 138 11.44 -18.92 2.33
C VAL A 138 10.86 -18.35 3.62
N LEU A 139 9.55 -18.53 3.85
CA LEU A 139 8.89 -18.01 5.05
C LEU A 139 9.29 -18.79 6.30
N ILE A 140 9.43 -20.12 6.24
CA ILE A 140 9.87 -20.91 7.41
C ILE A 140 11.29 -20.54 7.81
N LYS A 141 12.22 -20.50 6.86
CA LYS A 141 13.61 -20.09 7.11
C LYS A 141 13.68 -18.65 7.61
N GLY A 142 12.93 -17.75 6.96
CA GLY A 142 12.79 -16.36 7.38
C GLY A 142 12.26 -16.21 8.80
N SER A 143 11.25 -16.99 9.18
CA SER A 143 10.71 -16.96 10.55
C SER A 143 11.74 -17.40 11.58
N VAL A 144 12.57 -18.40 11.28
CA VAL A 144 13.65 -18.83 12.18
C VAL A 144 14.73 -17.76 12.27
N TYR A 145 15.17 -17.21 11.14
CA TYR A 145 16.21 -16.19 11.08
C TYR A 145 15.82 -14.87 11.77
N LEU A 146 14.57 -14.44 11.63
CA LEU A 146 14.03 -13.23 12.25
C LEU A 146 13.51 -13.46 13.68
N GLU A 147 13.66 -14.67 14.22
CA GLU A 147 13.18 -15.07 15.54
C GLU A 147 11.65 -14.92 15.73
N ASN A 148 10.89 -14.99 14.63
CA ASN A 148 9.43 -14.97 14.64
C ASN A 148 8.90 -16.36 15.03
N ILE A 149 8.76 -16.60 16.33
CA ILE A 149 8.32 -17.88 16.91
C ILE A 149 7.05 -17.67 17.74
N VAL A 150 6.06 -18.53 17.53
CA VAL A 150 4.84 -18.60 18.34
C VAL A 150 4.82 -19.89 19.15
N GLU A 151 4.31 -19.80 20.37
CA GLU A 151 4.10 -20.95 21.24
C GLU A 151 2.64 -21.37 21.21
N HIS A 152 2.40 -22.65 20.91
CA HIS A 152 1.06 -23.23 20.92
C HIS A 152 1.04 -24.48 21.77
N LYS A 153 -0.06 -24.69 22.49
CA LYS A 153 -0.30 -25.93 23.23
C LYS A 153 -0.61 -27.04 22.24
N SER A 154 0.27 -28.05 22.17
CA SER A 154 0.04 -29.24 21.36
C SER A 154 -1.19 -29.98 21.86
N LEU A 155 -2.13 -30.26 20.96
CA LEU A 155 -3.34 -31.03 21.26
C LEU A 155 -3.01 -32.50 21.61
N GLU A 156 -1.92 -33.04 21.05
CA GLU A 156 -1.52 -34.43 21.25
C GLU A 156 -0.82 -34.66 22.60
N LYS A 157 0.01 -33.70 23.04
CA LYS A 157 0.89 -33.87 24.21
C LYS A 157 0.59 -32.92 25.36
N GLY A 158 -0.33 -31.95 25.17
CA GLY A 158 -0.63 -30.90 26.14
C GLY A 158 0.53 -29.95 26.47
N GLN A 159 1.69 -30.15 25.83
CA GLN A 159 2.92 -29.37 26.03
C GLN A 159 2.92 -28.13 25.14
N MET A 160 3.58 -27.07 25.60
CA MET A 160 3.86 -25.90 24.79
C MET A 160 4.92 -26.25 23.75
N VAL A 161 4.59 -26.07 22.47
CA VAL A 161 5.49 -26.32 21.35
C VAL A 161 5.74 -25.02 20.62
N LYS A 162 7.01 -24.71 20.38
CA LYS A 162 7.45 -23.57 19.57
C LYS A 162 7.31 -23.90 18.09
N ARG A 163 6.69 -23.00 17.32
CA ARG A 163 6.59 -23.11 15.86
C ARG A 163 6.92 -21.77 15.20
N PRO A 164 7.51 -21.77 14.00
CA PRO A 164 7.73 -20.56 13.25
C PRO A 164 6.41 -19.85 12.91
N ASP A 165 6.34 -18.55 13.17
CA ASP A 165 5.22 -17.70 12.77
C ASP A 165 5.41 -17.26 11.32
N VAL A 166 4.86 -18.05 10.41
CA VAL A 166 4.98 -17.81 8.96
C VAL A 166 4.13 -16.63 8.50
N GLU A 167 3.01 -16.34 9.17
CA GLU A 167 2.13 -15.23 8.82
C GLU A 167 2.77 -13.89 9.15
N HIS A 168 3.38 -13.78 10.34
CA HIS A 168 4.10 -12.58 10.72
C HIS A 168 5.30 -12.32 9.80
N THR A 169 6.06 -13.34 9.46
CA THR A 169 7.17 -13.22 8.48
C THR A 169 6.67 -12.80 7.11
N ALA A 170 5.55 -13.34 6.63
CA ALA A 170 4.96 -12.92 5.35
C ALA A 170 4.58 -11.43 5.38
N GLN A 171 3.95 -10.98 6.47
CA GLN A 171 3.62 -9.56 6.67
C GLN A 171 4.88 -8.67 6.69
N GLN A 172 5.93 -9.10 7.38
CA GLN A 172 7.20 -8.40 7.42
C GLN A 172 7.85 -8.32 6.03
N PHE A 173 7.84 -9.41 5.26
CA PHE A 173 8.39 -9.46 3.92
C PHE A 173 7.66 -8.52 2.95
N VAL A 174 6.32 -8.55 2.95
CA VAL A 174 5.49 -7.60 2.18
C VAL A 174 5.77 -6.16 2.60
N THR A 175 5.89 -5.91 3.91
CA THR A 175 6.21 -4.58 4.43
C THR A 175 7.61 -4.11 4.01
N ALA A 176 8.61 -4.98 4.04
CA ALA A 176 9.97 -4.69 3.61
C ALA A 176 10.02 -4.32 2.12
N PHE A 177 9.27 -5.05 1.27
CA PHE A 177 9.11 -4.71 -0.14
C PHE A 177 8.50 -3.31 -0.32
N ARG A 178 7.36 -3.03 0.34
CA ARG A 178 6.66 -1.73 0.24
C ARG A 178 7.48 -0.55 0.76
N LYS A 179 8.37 -0.78 1.73
CA LYS A 179 9.32 0.21 2.24
C LYS A 179 10.54 0.41 1.32
N GLY A 180 10.63 -0.34 0.21
CA GLY A 180 11.74 -0.26 -0.74
C GLY A 180 13.04 -0.88 -0.23
N GLN A 181 13.00 -1.70 0.84
CA GLN A 181 14.19 -2.33 1.41
C GLN A 181 14.83 -3.35 0.44
N LEU A 182 14.02 -3.89 -0.47
CA LEU A 182 14.45 -4.79 -1.55
C LEU A 182 14.86 -4.04 -2.83
N GLY A 183 14.99 -2.72 -2.76
CA GLY A 183 15.29 -1.84 -3.89
C GLY A 183 14.07 -1.07 -4.39
N ARG A 184 14.32 -0.11 -5.29
CA ARG A 184 13.25 0.59 -6.02
C ARG A 184 12.81 -0.29 -7.17
N VAL A 185 11.55 -0.65 -7.19
CA VAL A 185 10.94 -1.58 -8.14
C VAL A 185 9.78 -0.88 -8.85
N MET A 186 9.71 -1.05 -10.17
CA MET A 186 8.53 -0.72 -10.96
C MET A 186 7.92 -2.03 -11.45
N LEU A 187 6.73 -2.38 -10.94
CA LEU A 187 6.08 -3.66 -11.26
C LEU A 187 5.61 -3.74 -12.73
N ASP A 188 5.44 -2.59 -13.37
CA ASP A 188 4.99 -2.45 -14.77
C ASP A 188 6.15 -2.20 -15.75
N ASP A 189 7.41 -2.44 -15.37
CA ASP A 189 8.57 -2.25 -16.27
C ASP A 189 8.46 -3.07 -17.57
N ASP A 190 7.79 -4.21 -17.50
CA ASP A 190 7.49 -5.06 -18.66
C ASP A 190 6.47 -4.44 -19.62
N LEU A 191 5.58 -3.58 -19.13
CA LEU A 191 4.57 -2.86 -19.93
C LEU A 191 5.13 -1.61 -20.63
N LEU A 192 6.33 -1.17 -20.25
CA LEU A 192 7.00 0.00 -20.84
C LEU A 192 7.88 -0.34 -22.04
N LYS A 193 8.01 -1.63 -22.38
CA LYS A 193 8.88 -2.13 -23.46
C LYS A 193 8.16 -2.20 -24.80
#